data_AF-A0A2S2NUN6-F1
#
_entry.id   AF-A0A2S2NUN6-F1
#
_cell.length_a   1.000
_cell.length_b   1.000
_cell.length_c   1.000
_cell.angle_alpha   90.00
_cell.angle_beta   90.00
_cell.angle_gamma   90.00
#
_symmetry.space_group_name_H-M   'P 1'
#
loop_
_entity.id
_entity.type
_entity.pdbx_description
1 polymer ?
#
loop_
_entity_poly.entity_id
_entity_poly.type
_entity_poly.pdbx_seq_one_letter_code
_entity_poly.pdbx_strand_id
1 'polypeptide(L)'
;MYKGVKQVLTTYRSGKLPKAFKLIPKLRNWEQILYITEPSTWSAAAMYQGIRIFASNLKENMAQRFYNLVLLPRVRDDIDEYKKLNFHLYQALKKALFKPGAFMKGILIPLCE
;
A
#
# COMPACT_ATOMS: atom_id res chain seq x y z
N MET A 1 -19.99 3.97 -1.36
CA MET A 1 -18.85 4.93 -1.33
C MET A 1 -17.50 4.27 -1.59
N TYR A 2 -16.97 3.42 -0.70
CA TYR A 2 -15.63 2.81 -0.89
C TYR A 2 -15.52 1.81 -2.05
N LYS A 3 -16.62 1.16 -2.47
CA LYS A 3 -16.67 0.40 -3.73
C LYS A 3 -16.36 1.25 -4.98
N GLY A 4 -16.77 2.52 -5.00
CA GLY A 4 -16.40 3.45 -6.08
C GLY A 4 -14.93 3.87 -6.02
N VAL A 5 -14.36 3.95 -4.81
CA VAL A 5 -12.92 4.19 -4.62
C VAL A 5 -12.09 3.04 -5.19
N LYS A 6 -12.51 1.79 -4.99
CA LYS A 6 -11.88 0.62 -5.64
C LYS A 6 -11.76 0.78 -7.15
N GLN A 7 -12.86 1.14 -7.82
CA GLN A 7 -12.88 1.30 -9.28
C GLN A 7 -11.84 2.33 -9.75
N VAL A 8 -11.74 3.46 -9.05
CA VAL A 8 -10.74 4.50 -9.34
C VAL A 8 -9.32 3.97 -9.12
N LEU A 9 -9.04 3.27 -8.01
CA LEU A 9 -7.70 2.77 -7.68
C LEU A 9 -7.21 1.68 -8.65
N THR A 10 -8.14 0.90 -9.19
CA THR A 10 -7.85 -0.16 -10.16
C THR A 10 -7.32 0.41 -11.48
N THR A 11 -7.89 1.51 -11.98
CA THR A 11 -7.47 2.13 -13.26
C THR A 11 -6.54 3.34 -13.09
N TYR A 12 -6.21 3.71 -11.86
CA TYR A 12 -5.43 4.91 -11.56
C TYR A 12 -4.05 4.91 -12.24
N ARG A 13 -3.67 6.05 -12.82
CA ARG A 13 -2.32 6.28 -13.36
C ARG A 13 -1.68 7.52 -12.77
N SER A 14 -2.43 8.62 -12.67
CA SER A 14 -1.94 9.91 -12.21
C SER A 14 -3.08 10.79 -11.68
N GLY A 15 -2.74 11.94 -11.11
CA GLY A 15 -3.72 12.93 -10.63
C GLY A 15 -4.11 12.77 -9.16
N LYS A 16 -5.16 13.48 -8.75
CA LYS A 16 -5.59 13.54 -7.34
C LYS A 16 -6.36 12.28 -6.96
N LEU A 17 -5.94 11.63 -5.88
CA LEU A 17 -6.71 10.54 -5.27
C LEU A 17 -7.99 11.04 -4.57
N PRO A 18 -9.06 10.21 -4.52
CA PRO A 18 -10.30 10.54 -3.84
C PRO A 18 -10.07 10.97 -2.38
N LYS A 19 -10.78 12.02 -1.93
CA LYS A 19 -10.67 12.51 -0.54
C LYS A 19 -10.96 11.41 0.48
N ALA A 20 -11.93 10.55 0.18
CA ALA A 20 -12.29 9.38 1.00
C ALA A 20 -11.10 8.46 1.25
N PHE A 21 -10.30 8.18 0.22
CA PHE A 21 -9.11 7.32 0.34
C PHE A 21 -8.06 7.93 1.25
N LYS A 22 -7.81 9.24 1.14
CA LYS A 22 -6.84 9.96 1.96
C LYS A 22 -7.22 10.02 3.46
N LEU A 23 -8.50 9.81 3.78
CA LEU A 23 -8.99 9.81 5.16
C LEU A 23 -8.84 8.45 5.85
N ILE A 24 -8.67 7.35 5.09
CA ILE A 24 -8.62 5.99 5.64
C ILE A 24 -7.62 5.86 6.81
N PRO A 25 -6.36 6.36 6.73
CA PRO A 25 -5.40 6.23 7.83
C PRO A 25 -5.79 6.91 9.14
N LYS A 26 -6.76 7.83 9.11
CA LYS A 26 -7.23 8.56 10.30
C LYS A 26 -8.39 7.84 11.00
N LEU A 27 -8.97 6.83 10.38
CA LEU A 27 -10.10 6.09 10.92
C LEU A 27 -9.61 5.05 11.94
N ARG A 28 -10.39 4.82 13.00
CA ARG A 28 -10.09 3.77 13.99
C ARG A 28 -10.12 2.37 13.35
N ASN A 29 -11.06 2.14 12.44
CA ASN A 29 -11.27 0.88 11.72
C ASN A 29 -10.65 0.90 10.30
N TRP A 30 -9.50 1.54 10.13
CA TRP A 30 -8.87 1.74 8.82
C TRP A 30 -8.65 0.44 8.03
N GLU A 31 -8.30 -0.68 8.69
CA GLU A 31 -8.06 -1.98 8.04
C GLU A 31 -9.33 -2.51 7.34
N GLN A 32 -10.47 -2.46 8.03
CA GLN A 32 -11.75 -2.91 7.48
C GLN A 32 -12.15 -2.05 6.27
N ILE A 33 -11.98 -0.74 6.38
CA ILE A 33 -12.30 0.19 5.29
C ILE A 33 -11.36 -0.01 4.10
N LEU A 34 -10.07 -0.22 4.37
CA LEU A 34 -9.07 -0.52 3.35
C LEU A 34 -9.40 -1.83 2.62
N TYR A 35 -9.83 -2.86 3.33
CA TYR A 35 -10.19 -4.14 2.74
C TYR A 35 -11.34 -4.02 1.72
N ILE A 36 -12.34 -3.16 1.99
CA ILE A 36 -13.45 -2.88 1.06
C ILE A 36 -12.94 -2.27 -0.26
N THR A 37 -11.78 -1.61 -0.25
CA THR A 37 -11.17 -1.05 -1.47
C THR A 37 -10.35 -2.06 -2.28
N GLU A 38 -10.28 -3.33 -1.83
CA GLU A 38 -9.59 -4.46 -2.46
C GLU A 38 -8.16 -4.13 -2.93
N PRO A 39 -7.20 -4.00 -2.01
CA PRO A 39 -5.84 -3.57 -2.33
C PRO A 39 -5.10 -4.42 -3.36
N SER A 40 -5.47 -5.71 -3.49
CA SER A 40 -4.91 -6.62 -4.50
C SER A 40 -5.20 -6.15 -5.93
N THR A 41 -6.35 -5.50 -6.17
CA THR A 41 -6.75 -5.04 -7.51
C THR A 41 -6.22 -3.66 -7.87
N TRP A 42 -5.50 -2.98 -6.97
CA TRP A 42 -5.00 -1.65 -7.25
C TRP A 42 -3.96 -1.67 -8.38
N SER A 43 -3.91 -0.58 -9.14
CA SER A 43 -2.79 -0.34 -10.05
C SER A 43 -1.48 -0.13 -9.26
N ALA A 44 -0.33 -0.40 -9.89
CA ALA A 44 0.98 -0.13 -9.29
C ALA A 44 1.14 1.37 -8.93
N ALA A 45 0.62 2.27 -9.76
CA ALA A 45 0.61 3.71 -9.49
C ALA A 45 -0.24 4.07 -8.26
N ALA A 46 -1.41 3.44 -8.08
CA ALA A 46 -2.24 3.63 -6.89
C ALA A 46 -1.52 3.12 -5.64
N MET A 47 -0.85 1.97 -5.72
CA MET A 47 -0.09 1.39 -4.61
C MET A 47 0.99 2.37 -4.12
N TYR A 48 1.76 2.97 -5.04
CA TYR A 48 2.76 3.98 -4.70
C TYR A 48 2.15 5.17 -3.94
N GLN A 49 1.06 5.73 -4.45
CA GLN A 49 0.40 6.87 -3.78
C GLN A 49 -0.23 6.47 -2.45
N GLY A 50 -0.78 5.26 -2.36
CA GLY A 50 -1.26 4.66 -1.12
C GLY A 50 -0.15 4.61 -0.08
N ILE A 51 1.01 4.04 -0.42
CA ILE A 51 2.14 3.98 0.50
C ILE A 51 2.59 5.37 0.94
N ARG A 52 2.67 6.36 0.04
CA ARG A 52 3.01 7.75 0.45
C ARG A 52 2.06 8.30 1.50
N ILE A 53 0.76 8.06 1.35
CA ILE A 53 -0.25 8.57 2.28
C ILE A 53 -0.19 7.79 3.60
N PHE A 54 -0.18 6.46 3.54
CA PHE A 54 -0.26 5.59 4.72
C PHE A 54 1.04 5.66 5.53
N ALA A 55 2.21 5.65 4.88
CA ALA A 55 3.49 5.83 5.56
C ALA A 55 3.64 7.19 6.23
N SER A 56 2.96 8.25 5.78
CA SER A 56 3.03 9.56 6.44
C SER A 56 2.00 9.74 7.56
N ASN A 57 0.85 9.05 7.49
CA ASN A 57 -0.26 9.29 8.42
C ASN A 57 -0.43 8.18 9.49
N LEU A 58 -0.01 6.95 9.22
CA LEU A 58 -0.15 5.85 10.17
C LEU A 58 0.93 5.87 11.25
N LYS A 59 0.56 5.40 12.45
CA LYS A 59 1.51 5.03 13.50
C LYS A 59 2.35 3.84 13.04
N GLU A 60 3.53 3.67 13.65
CA GLU A 60 4.52 2.67 13.20
C GLU A 60 3.97 1.23 13.20
N ASN A 61 3.27 0.83 14.26
CA ASN A 61 2.60 -0.47 14.35
C ASN A 61 1.53 -0.69 13.26
N MET A 62 0.76 0.34 12.92
CA MET A 62 -0.24 0.26 11.86
C MET A 62 0.40 0.22 10.47
N ALA A 63 1.47 1.01 10.26
CA ALA A 63 2.23 0.99 9.02
C ALA A 63 2.89 -0.38 8.78
N GLN A 64 3.43 -1.02 9.83
CA GLN A 64 3.96 -2.38 9.76
C GLN A 64 2.89 -3.36 9.26
N ARG A 65 1.67 -3.31 9.81
CA ARG A 65 0.55 -4.16 9.37
C ARG A 65 0.19 -3.90 7.91
N PHE A 66 0.14 -2.63 7.48
CA PHE A 66 -0.11 -2.28 6.08
C PHE A 66 0.98 -2.84 5.15
N TYR A 67 2.25 -2.74 5.54
CA TYR A 67 3.36 -3.25 4.76
C TYR A 67 3.30 -4.78 4.61
N ASN A 68 3.05 -5.49 5.70
CA ASN A 68 2.97 -6.95 5.71
C ASN A 68 1.74 -7.48 4.93
N LEU A 69 0.57 -6.89 5.14
CA LEU A 69 -0.68 -7.41 4.57
C LEU A 69 -0.96 -6.94 3.14
N VAL A 70 -0.34 -5.84 2.68
CA VAL A 70 -0.67 -5.24 1.38
C VAL A 70 0.54 -5.06 0.47
N LEU A 71 1.62 -4.44 0.97
CA LEU A 71 2.77 -4.13 0.12
C LEU A 71 3.61 -5.38 -0.20
N LEU A 72 3.92 -6.18 0.83
CA LEU A 72 4.79 -7.35 0.69
C LEU A 72 4.21 -8.38 -0.28
N PRO A 73 2.94 -8.83 -0.16
CA PRO A 73 2.37 -9.79 -1.09
C PRO A 73 2.38 -9.24 -2.51
N ARG A 74 1.98 -7.97 -2.69
CA ARG A 74 1.94 -7.35 -4.01
C ARG A 74 3.30 -7.26 -4.70
N VAL A 75 4.36 -6.98 -3.94
CA VAL A 75 5.72 -6.96 -4.48
C VAL A 75 6.19 -8.37 -4.86
N ARG A 76 5.85 -9.38 -4.04
CA ARG A 76 6.19 -10.78 -4.34
C ARG A 76 5.48 -11.27 -5.59
N ASP A 77 4.19 -11.00 -5.71
CA ASP A 77 3.37 -11.39 -6.87
C ASP A 77 3.93 -10.79 -8.18
N ASP A 78 4.26 -9.49 -8.16
CA ASP A 78 4.80 -8.80 -9.35
C ASP A 78 6.17 -9.35 -9.78
N ILE A 79 7.04 -9.65 -8.81
CA ILE A 79 8.35 -10.27 -9.09
C ILE A 79 8.18 -11.70 -9.59
N ASP A 80 7.26 -12.47 -9.02
CA ASP A 80 7.06 -13.85 -9.44
C ASP A 80 6.46 -13.93 -10.86
N GLU A 81 5.50 -13.06 -11.18
CA GLU A 81 4.84 -13.02 -12.49
C GLU A 81 5.76 -12.47 -13.59
N TYR A 82 6.39 -11.31 -13.37
CA TYR A 82 7.13 -10.59 -14.42
C TYR A 82 8.65 -10.79 -14.37
N LYS A 83 9.17 -11.45 -13.33
CA LYS A 83 10.62 -11.60 -13.02
C LYS A 83 11.38 -10.26 -12.93
N LYS A 84 10.65 -9.15 -12.87
CA LYS A 84 11.12 -7.76 -12.73
C LYS A 84 10.09 -7.01 -11.89
N LEU A 85 10.56 -6.05 -11.10
CA LEU A 85 9.68 -5.24 -10.27
C LEU A 85 9.22 -3.98 -11.02
N ASN A 86 7.91 -3.71 -10.98
CA ASN A 86 7.34 -2.48 -11.52
C ASN A 86 7.97 -1.22 -10.88
N PHE A 87 8.23 -0.19 -11.69
CA PHE A 87 8.81 1.07 -11.24
C PHE A 87 8.07 1.71 -10.06
N HIS A 88 6.73 1.73 -10.09
CA HIS A 88 5.94 2.33 -9.02
C HIS A 88 6.01 1.53 -7.72
N LEU A 89 6.07 0.20 -7.79
CA LEU A 89 6.25 -0.66 -6.62
C LEU A 89 7.64 -0.50 -6.02
N TYR A 90 8.67 -0.35 -6.85
CA TYR A 90 10.01 -0.02 -6.36
C TYR A 90 10.04 1.35 -5.63
N GLN A 91 9.40 2.38 -6.20
CA GLN A 91 9.26 3.67 -5.52
C GLN A 91 8.44 3.57 -4.23
N ALA A 92 7.46 2.67 -4.18
CA ALA A 92 6.68 2.39 -2.98
C ALA A 92 7.56 1.82 -1.87
N LEU A 93 8.41 0.84 -2.18
CA LEU A 93 9.39 0.30 -1.22
C LEU A 93 10.34 1.38 -0.71
N LYS A 94 10.90 2.21 -1.61
CA LYS A 94 11.74 3.34 -1.21
C LYS A 94 11.03 4.30 -0.27
N LYS A 95 9.72 4.50 -0.45
CA LYS A 95 8.94 5.36 0.44
C LYS A 95 8.61 4.68 1.76
N ALA A 96 8.40 3.37 1.77
CA ALA A 96 8.16 2.61 2.99
C ALA A 96 9.34 2.70 3.99
N LEU A 97 10.57 2.82 3.48
CA LEU A 97 11.81 3.03 4.27
C LEU A 97 11.81 4.29 5.14
N PHE A 98 10.94 5.28 4.86
CA PHE A 98 10.81 6.47 5.72
C PHE A 98 10.24 6.13 7.12
N LYS A 99 9.74 4.90 7.33
CA LYS A 99 9.45 4.33 8.64
C LYS A 99 10.27 3.04 8.83
N PRO A 100 11.53 3.13 9.29
CA PRO A 100 12.46 2.00 9.28
C PRO A 100 12.00 0.82 10.14
N GLY A 101 11.49 1.03 11.36
CA GLY A 101 11.05 -0.09 12.20
C GLY A 101 9.81 -0.81 11.64
N ALA A 102 8.87 -0.08 11.04
CA ALA A 102 7.77 -0.67 10.29
C ALA A 102 8.24 -1.46 9.06
N PHE A 103 9.24 -0.94 8.32
CA PHE A 103 9.81 -1.62 7.16
C PHE A 103 10.55 -2.90 7.55
N MET A 104 11.39 -2.86 8.58
CA MET A 104 12.14 -4.04 9.04
C MET A 104 11.19 -5.16 9.48
N LYS A 105 10.21 -4.84 10.32
CA LYS A 105 9.26 -5.83 10.86
C LYS A 105 8.13 -6.21 9.90
N GLY A 106 7.86 -5.39 8.89
CA GLY A 106 6.73 -5.58 7.97
C GLY A 106 7.13 -6.08 6.58
N ILE A 107 8.39 -5.90 6.17
CA ILE A 107 8.92 -6.30 4.87
C ILE A 107 10.14 -7.21 5.04
N LEU A 108 11.23 -6.72 5.64
CA LEU A 108 12.52 -7.42 5.56
C LEU A 108 12.54 -8.74 6.35
N ILE A 109 12.17 -8.71 7.63
CA ILE A 109 12.17 -9.91 8.48
C ILE A 109 11.21 -10.97 7.92
N PRO A 110 9.93 -10.65 7.61
CA PRO A 110 9.01 -11.62 7.03
C PRO A 110 9.39 -12.12 5.63
N LEU A 111 10.33 -11.48 4.93
CA LEU A 111 10.84 -11.95 3.65
C LEU A 111 11.95 -12.98 3.81
N CYS A 112 12.68 -12.93 4.93
CA CYS A 112 13.82 -13.81 5.23
C CYS A 112 13.44 -15.03 6.09
N GLU A 113 12.23 -15.04 6.66
CA GLU A 113 11.60 -16.21 7.30
C GLU A 113 11.03 -17.17 6.25
#